data_AF-A0A1Y1KAC8-F1
#
_entry.id   AF-A0A1Y1KAC8-F1
#
_cell.length_a   1.000
_cell.length_b   1.000
_cell.length_c   1.000
_cell.angle_alpha   90.00
_cell.angle_beta   90.00
_cell.angle_gamma   90.00
#
_symmetry.space_group_name_H-M   'P 1'
#
loop_
_entity.id
_entity.type
_entity.pdbx_description
1 polymer ?
#
loop_
_entity_poly.entity_id
_entity_poly.type
_entity_poly.pdbx_seq_one_letter_code
_entity_poly.pdbx_strand_id
1 'polypeptide(L)'
;KNSAAKGKKPAKSGAESKGEDVLQAVILVDSFQDRFRPFTIDKPRCLLPLGNTPIIEYTLEFLAMNGVNEVYIYCGAFTDQVEDYICRSRWAPTSRSCPFSVVQFVRLSDARSVGDILR
;
A
#
# COMPACT_ATOMS: atom_id res chain seq x y z
N LYS A 1 -21.72 62.89 -19.41
CA LYS A 1 -22.52 62.21 -18.37
C LYS A 1 -22.12 60.73 -18.35
N ASN A 2 -21.95 60.19 -17.14
CA ASN A 2 -21.71 58.78 -16.76
C ASN A 2 -20.31 58.18 -16.90
N SER A 3 -19.53 58.46 -15.86
CA SER A 3 -18.60 57.57 -15.19
C SER A 3 -19.24 56.21 -14.86
N ALA A 4 -18.50 55.11 -15.06
CA ALA A 4 -18.81 53.80 -14.50
C ALA A 4 -17.60 53.32 -13.68
N ALA A 5 -17.84 53.09 -12.40
CA ALA A 5 -16.89 52.63 -11.40
C ALA A 5 -17.03 51.11 -11.14
N LYS A 6 -16.03 50.57 -10.42
CA LYS A 6 -15.94 49.24 -9.77
C LYS A 6 -15.65 48.05 -10.69
N GLY A 7 -14.69 47.17 -10.39
CA GLY A 7 -13.80 47.05 -9.24
C GLY A 7 -12.95 45.78 -9.44
N LYS A 8 -11.62 45.93 -9.46
CA LYS A 8 -10.69 44.80 -9.46
C LYS A 8 -10.72 44.14 -8.08
N LYS A 9 -11.30 42.94 -7.97
CA LYS A 9 -11.07 42.05 -6.82
C LYS A 9 -9.65 41.47 -6.95
N PRO A 10 -8.80 41.54 -5.92
CA PRO A 10 -7.54 40.80 -5.92
C PRO A 10 -7.85 39.32 -5.72
N ALA A 11 -7.42 38.48 -6.66
CA ALA A 11 -7.43 37.03 -6.47
C ALA A 11 -6.43 36.70 -5.36
N LYS A 12 -6.98 36.22 -4.25
CA LYS A 12 -6.29 35.77 -3.05
C LYS A 12 -5.36 34.62 -3.44
N SER A 13 -4.04 34.84 -3.40
CA SER A 13 -3.03 33.79 -3.51
C SER A 13 -3.17 32.86 -2.31
N GLY A 14 -3.85 31.73 -2.52
CA GLY A 14 -3.84 30.62 -1.59
C GLY A 14 -2.42 30.06 -1.54
N ALA A 15 -1.73 30.31 -0.44
CA ALA A 15 -0.55 29.55 -0.09
C ALA A 15 -1.02 28.12 0.19
N GLU A 16 -1.01 27.28 -0.84
CA GLU A 16 -1.05 25.84 -0.66
C GLU A 16 0.23 25.48 0.10
N SER A 17 0.04 25.16 1.37
CA SER A 17 1.00 24.41 2.15
C SER A 17 1.29 23.12 1.37
N LYS A 18 2.37 23.12 0.58
CA LYS A 18 3.00 21.90 0.10
C LYS A 18 3.49 21.13 1.33
N GLY A 19 2.58 20.43 2.00
CA GLY A 19 2.99 19.20 2.68
C GLY A 19 3.56 18.31 1.59
N GLU A 20 4.74 17.76 1.81
CA GLU A 20 5.32 16.82 0.86
C GLU A 20 4.29 15.72 0.59
N ASP A 21 3.92 15.55 -0.69
CA ASP A 21 3.01 14.49 -1.10
C ASP A 21 3.69 13.14 -0.79
N VAL A 22 3.26 12.52 0.31
CA VAL A 22 3.81 11.25 0.76
C VAL A 22 3.41 10.17 -0.23
N LEU A 23 4.38 9.46 -0.80
CA LEU A 23 4.12 8.37 -1.74
C LEU A 23 3.60 7.15 -0.98
N GLN A 24 2.34 6.81 -1.26
CA GLN A 24 1.64 5.67 -0.68
C GLN A 24 1.56 4.53 -1.71
N ALA A 25 1.67 3.29 -1.24
CA ALA A 25 1.45 2.10 -2.05
C ALA A 25 0.46 1.15 -1.40
N VAL A 26 -0.28 0.46 -2.25
CA VAL A 26 -1.25 -0.57 -1.85
C VAL A 26 -0.79 -1.90 -2.45
N ILE A 27 -0.60 -2.90 -1.60
CA ILE A 27 -0.23 -4.27 -2.00
C ILE A 27 -1.44 -5.18 -1.81
N LEU A 28 -1.88 -5.78 -2.90
CA LEU A 28 -2.92 -6.82 -2.89
C LEU A 28 -2.22 -8.18 -2.83
N VAL A 29 -2.19 -8.79 -1.65
CA VAL A 29 -1.52 -10.09 -1.48
C VAL A 29 -2.42 -11.29 -1.77
N ASP A 30 -3.74 -11.10 -1.70
CA ASP A 30 -4.69 -12.12 -2.12
C ASP A 30 -4.84 -12.13 -3.65
N SER A 31 -5.09 -13.33 -4.17
CA SER A 31 -5.46 -13.49 -5.55
C SER A 31 -6.80 -14.22 -5.60
N PHE A 32 -7.78 -13.58 -6.23
CA PHE A 32 -9.10 -14.16 -6.54
C PHE A 32 -9.02 -15.26 -7.61
N GLN A 33 -7.97 -16.09 -7.58
CA GLN A 33 -7.60 -17.04 -8.62
C GLN A 33 -6.94 -18.28 -8.04
N ASP A 34 -7.25 -19.42 -8.65
CA ASP A 34 -6.83 -20.74 -8.17
C ASP A 34 -5.63 -21.33 -8.92
N ARG A 35 -4.97 -20.54 -9.76
CA ARG A 35 -3.89 -20.99 -10.67
C ARG A 35 -2.70 -21.64 -9.97
N PHE A 36 -2.50 -21.37 -8.69
CA PHE A 36 -1.38 -21.89 -7.89
C PHE A 36 -1.80 -23.04 -6.97
N ARG A 37 -3.03 -23.55 -7.07
CA ARG A 37 -3.38 -24.81 -6.40
C ARG A 37 -2.58 -25.97 -7.01
N PRO A 38 -2.06 -26.90 -6.20
CA PRO A 38 -2.35 -27.11 -4.78
C PRO A 38 -1.48 -26.31 -3.78
N PHE A 39 -0.51 -25.52 -4.23
CA PHE A 39 0.46 -24.86 -3.35
C PHE A 39 -0.12 -23.75 -2.47
N THR A 40 -1.25 -23.16 -2.88
CA THR A 40 -1.91 -22.08 -2.14
C THR A 40 -3.11 -22.55 -1.30
N ILE A 41 -3.13 -23.83 -0.89
CA ILE A 41 -4.17 -24.36 -0.01
C ILE A 41 -3.90 -23.93 1.45
N ASP A 42 -2.66 -24.06 1.91
CA ASP A 42 -2.30 -23.80 3.31
C ASP A 42 -1.49 -22.50 3.50
N LYS A 43 -1.00 -21.91 2.40
CA LYS A 43 -0.08 -20.78 2.42
C LYS A 43 -0.44 -19.77 1.31
N PRO A 44 -0.47 -18.45 1.58
CA PRO A 44 -0.80 -17.47 0.57
C PRO A 44 0.30 -17.36 -0.50
N ARG A 45 -0.09 -17.00 -1.73
CA ARG A 45 0.83 -16.92 -2.89
C ARG A 45 2.01 -15.98 -2.64
N CYS A 46 1.77 -14.85 -2.00
CA CYS A 46 2.79 -13.84 -1.71
C CYS A 46 3.94 -14.37 -0.83
N LEU A 47 3.69 -15.43 -0.04
CA LEU A 47 4.71 -16.04 0.82
C LEU A 47 5.40 -17.24 0.17
N LEU A 48 5.01 -17.64 -1.05
CA LEU A 48 5.69 -18.72 -1.76
C LEU A 48 7.12 -18.28 -2.12
N PRO A 49 8.12 -19.17 -2.00
CA PRO A 49 9.50 -18.83 -2.29
C PRO A 49 9.75 -18.77 -3.80
N LEU A 50 10.46 -17.73 -4.24
CA LEU A 50 11.09 -17.59 -5.54
C LEU A 50 12.59 -17.43 -5.32
N GLY A 51 13.40 -18.37 -5.78
CA GLY A 51 14.85 -18.34 -5.51
C GLY A 51 15.20 -18.36 -4.01
N ASN A 52 14.44 -19.14 -3.22
CA ASN A 52 14.53 -19.26 -1.75
C ASN A 52 14.08 -18.03 -0.94
N THR A 53 13.54 -17.00 -1.60
CA THR A 53 13.03 -15.79 -0.93
C THR A 53 11.53 -15.63 -1.21
N PRO A 54 10.67 -15.33 -0.22
CA PRO A 54 9.25 -15.11 -0.46
C PRO A 54 8.97 -13.98 -1.45
N ILE A 55 7.97 -14.16 -2.32
CA ILE A 55 7.64 -13.19 -3.41
C ILE A 55 7.38 -11.77 -2.87
N ILE A 56 6.77 -11.65 -1.68
CA ILE A 56 6.46 -10.36 -1.06
C ILE A 56 7.71 -9.48 -0.81
N GLU A 57 8.86 -10.10 -0.53
CA GLU A 57 10.13 -9.40 -0.29
C GLU A 57 10.55 -8.57 -1.50
N TYR A 58 10.44 -9.16 -2.69
CA TYR A 58 10.79 -8.48 -3.93
C TYR A 58 9.89 -7.26 -4.19
N THR A 59 8.62 -7.36 -3.79
CA THR A 59 7.66 -6.25 -3.95
C THR A 59 7.98 -5.13 -2.97
N LEU A 60 8.27 -5.46 -1.70
CA LEU A 60 8.63 -4.48 -0.68
C LEU A 60 9.96 -3.80 -1.00
N GLU A 61 10.98 -4.55 -1.44
CA GLU A 61 12.26 -3.98 -1.86
C GLU A 61 12.06 -3.03 -3.05
N PHE A 62 11.26 -3.43 -4.04
CA PHE A 62 10.93 -2.55 -5.17
C PHE A 62 10.26 -1.25 -4.72
N LEU A 63 9.27 -1.31 -3.82
CA LEU A 63 8.61 -0.11 -3.31
C LEU A 63 9.56 0.79 -2.52
N ALA A 64 10.44 0.19 -1.69
CA ALA A 64 11.46 0.91 -0.95
C ALA A 64 12.44 1.63 -1.88
N MET A 65 12.90 0.96 -2.96
CA MET A 65 13.78 1.55 -3.97
C MET A 65 13.15 2.73 -4.72
N ASN A 66 11.82 2.76 -4.84
CA ASN A 66 11.08 3.83 -5.49
C ASN A 66 10.67 4.97 -4.53
N GLY A 67 11.12 4.93 -3.26
CA GLY A 67 10.85 6.00 -2.30
C GLY A 67 9.41 6.03 -1.78
N VAL A 68 8.71 4.90 -1.80
CA VAL A 68 7.41 4.77 -1.14
C VAL A 68 7.60 4.86 0.37
N ASN A 69 6.80 5.68 1.02
CA ASN A 69 6.92 5.94 2.45
C ASN A 69 5.84 5.22 3.27
N GLU A 70 4.67 4.97 2.68
CA GLU A 70 3.56 4.26 3.34
C GLU A 70 3.08 3.07 2.52
N VAL A 71 2.89 1.93 3.18
CA VAL A 71 2.46 0.69 2.54
C VAL A 71 1.23 0.13 3.25
N TYR A 72 0.17 -0.09 2.48
CA TYR A 72 -1.05 -0.73 2.91
C TYR A 72 -1.13 -2.13 2.30
N ILE A 73 -1.08 -3.16 3.15
CA ILE A 73 -1.12 -4.56 2.72
C ILE A 73 -2.54 -5.08 2.92
N TYR A 74 -3.22 -5.33 1.82
CA TYR A 74 -4.57 -5.90 1.83
C TYR A 74 -4.51 -7.41 1.77
N CYS A 75 -4.94 -8.02 2.87
CA CYS A 75 -5.00 -9.46 3.03
C CYS A 75 -6.46 -9.89 3.18
N GLY A 76 -6.83 -10.93 2.42
CA GLY A 76 -8.07 -11.67 2.63
C GLY A 76 -7.78 -12.90 3.49
N ALA A 77 -7.76 -14.06 2.85
CA ALA A 77 -7.40 -15.30 3.52
C ALA A 77 -5.92 -15.29 3.99
N PHE A 78 -5.64 -15.99 5.10
CA PHE A 78 -4.29 -16.14 5.66
C PHE A 78 -3.61 -14.84 6.09
N THR A 79 -4.39 -13.82 6.45
CA THR A 79 -3.86 -12.54 6.93
C THR A 79 -2.86 -12.72 8.06
N ASP A 80 -3.16 -13.57 9.03
CA ASP A 80 -2.31 -13.81 10.20
C ASP A 80 -0.91 -14.34 9.80
N GLN A 81 -0.84 -15.17 8.75
CA GLN A 81 0.46 -15.68 8.26
C GLN A 81 1.29 -14.58 7.62
N VAL A 82 0.66 -13.67 6.87
CA VAL A 82 1.37 -12.55 6.23
C VAL A 82 1.85 -11.56 7.28
N GLU A 83 1.01 -11.24 8.26
CA GLU A 83 1.36 -10.33 9.35
C GLU A 83 2.48 -10.89 10.22
N ASP A 84 2.41 -12.18 10.60
CA ASP A 84 3.48 -12.84 11.36
C ASP A 84 4.80 -12.84 10.58
N TYR A 85 4.75 -13.12 9.27
CA TYR A 85 5.94 -13.06 8.42
C TYR A 85 6.56 -11.66 8.39
N ILE A 86 5.75 -10.62 8.15
CA ILE A 86 6.23 -9.24 8.08
C ILE A 86 6.76 -8.76 9.43
N CYS A 87 6.10 -9.08 10.54
CA CYS A 87 6.54 -8.71 11.89
C CYS A 87 7.89 -9.35 12.27
N ARG A 88 8.22 -10.52 11.70
CA ARG A 88 9.53 -11.19 11.89
C ARG A 88 10.60 -10.70 10.92
N SER A 89 10.19 -10.05 9.83
CA SER A 89 11.08 -9.55 8.78
C SER A 89 11.66 -8.17 9.11
N ARG A 90 12.57 -7.67 8.26
CA ARG A 90 13.11 -6.30 8.38
C ARG A 90 12.06 -5.20 8.16
N TRP A 91 10.91 -5.55 7.55
CA TRP A 91 9.81 -4.66 7.18
C TRP A 91 8.85 -4.39 8.33
N ALA A 92 9.08 -4.98 9.51
CA ALA A 92 8.27 -4.74 10.69
C ALA A 92 8.23 -3.23 11.04
N PRO A 93 7.07 -2.68 11.44
CA PRO A 93 6.96 -1.27 11.85
C PRO A 93 7.91 -0.88 12.99
N THR A 94 8.30 -1.85 13.82
CA THR A 94 9.21 -1.66 14.96
C THR A 94 10.69 -1.78 14.58
N SER A 95 11.00 -2.21 13.36
CA SER A 95 12.36 -2.42 12.89
C SER A 95 12.99 -1.10 12.46
N ARG A 96 14.18 -0.79 13.02
CA ARG A 96 14.98 0.37 12.59
C ARG A 96 15.44 0.31 11.13
N SER A 97 15.41 -0.87 10.53
CA SER A 97 15.86 -1.11 9.15
C SER A 97 14.73 -1.04 8.13
N CYS A 98 13.49 -0.78 8.58
CA CYS A 98 12.34 -0.63 7.70
C CYS A 98 12.41 0.76 7.02
N PRO A 99 12.33 0.82 5.67
CA PRO A 99 12.32 2.08 4.95
C PRO A 99 10.94 2.76 4.94
N PHE A 100 9.89 2.05 5.33
CA PHE A 100 8.53 2.58 5.36
C PHE A 100 8.24 3.23 6.71
N SER A 101 7.63 4.41 6.68
CA SER A 101 7.11 5.09 7.86
C SER A 101 5.85 4.41 8.39
N VAL A 102 5.03 3.85 7.50
CA VAL A 102 3.80 3.14 7.84
C VAL A 102 3.73 1.83 7.08
N VAL A 103 3.47 0.73 7.81
CA VAL A 103 3.06 -0.56 7.24
C VAL A 103 1.79 -0.98 7.96
N GLN A 104 0.66 -0.93 7.25
CA GLN A 104 -0.65 -1.24 7.81
C GLN A 104 -1.27 -2.44 7.11
N PHE A 105 -1.80 -3.37 7.91
CA PHE A 105 -2.59 -4.49 7.41
C PHE A 105 -4.07 -4.10 7.36
N VAL A 106 -4.67 -4.24 6.19
CA VAL A 106 -6.11 -4.08 6.01
C VAL A 106 -6.71 -5.46 5.79
N ARG A 107 -7.47 -5.91 6.80
CA ARG A 107 -8.13 -7.22 6.78
C ARG A 107 -9.49 -7.08 6.09
N LEU A 108 -9.75 -7.89 5.07
CA LEU A 108 -11.05 -7.93 4.38
C LEU A 108 -11.62 -9.34 4.42
N SER A 109 -12.85 -9.48 4.91
CA SER A 109 -13.56 -10.77 4.95
C SER A 109 -14.32 -11.08 3.66
N ASP A 110 -14.78 -10.06 2.94
CA ASP A 110 -15.84 -10.23 1.92
C ASP A 110 -15.44 -9.79 0.50
N ALA A 111 -14.17 -9.45 0.27
CA ALA A 111 -13.71 -9.08 -1.06
C ALA A 111 -13.69 -10.29 -2.00
N ARG A 112 -14.27 -10.15 -3.21
CA ARG A 112 -14.29 -11.20 -4.24
C ARG A 112 -13.58 -10.79 -5.53
N SER A 113 -13.19 -9.52 -5.63
CA SER A 113 -12.49 -8.95 -6.76
C SER A 113 -11.58 -7.81 -6.33
N VAL A 114 -10.64 -7.44 -7.20
CA VAL A 114 -9.76 -6.28 -6.98
C VAL A 114 -10.59 -5.00 -6.84
N GLY A 115 -11.71 -4.91 -7.57
CA GLY A 115 -12.62 -3.78 -7.49
C GLY A 115 -13.27 -3.63 -6.10
N ASP A 116 -13.55 -4.74 -5.41
CA ASP A 116 -14.12 -4.70 -4.05
C ASP A 116 -13.10 -4.19 -3.02
N ILE A 117 -11.81 -4.42 -3.27
CA ILE A 117 -10.75 -3.92 -2.38
C ILE A 117 -10.55 -2.40 -2.54
N LEU A 118 -10.69 -1.90 -3.76
CA LEU A 118 -10.42 -0.48 -4.09
C LEU A 118 -11.62 0.44 -3.86
N ARG A 119 -12.80 -0.09 -3.53
CA ARG A 119 -14.04 0.67 -3.38
C ARG A 119 -14.24 1.13 -1.95
#